data_AF-A0A821Z6B5-F1
#
_entry.id   AF-A0A821Z6B5-F1
#
_cell.length_a   1.000
_cell.length_b   1.000
_cell.length_c   1.000
_cell.angle_alpha   90.00
_cell.angle_beta   90.00
_cell.angle_gamma   90.00
#
_symmetry.space_group_name_H-M   'P 1'
#
loop_
_entity.id
_entity.type
_entity.pdbx_description
1 polymer ?
#
loop_
_entity_poly.entity_id
_entity_poly.type
_entity_poly.pdbx_seq_one_letter_code
_entity_poly.pdbx_strand_id
1 'polypeptide(L)'
;PRGNETAFGIHHYAGKVVYDARGFLEKNRDNLSANLIECMEKSGIELISYLFTINDDTSSTPDTVLSSSMMTRPKTNSFYPTRPPKSYDTDQTKENLSQKAAKSLRQESRPLKANTVQKERFSQHTVAVHFKNSLAELLDKMKDAEPSFVRVLTMKT
;
A
#
# COMPACT_ATOMS: atom_id res chain seq x y z
N PRO A 1 -11.71 -18.54 -5.03
CA PRO A 1 -11.69 -18.97 -3.62
C PRO A 1 -13.12 -19.00 -3.05
N ARG A 2 -13.64 -20.18 -2.72
CA ARG A 2 -14.99 -20.38 -2.15
C ARG A 2 -14.93 -20.74 -0.66
N GLY A 3 -14.16 -19.98 0.12
CA GLY A 3 -14.00 -20.17 1.56
C GLY A 3 -13.36 -18.95 2.21
N ASN A 4 -13.45 -18.84 3.54
CA ASN A 4 -12.86 -17.79 4.39
C ASN A 4 -11.31 -17.85 4.45
N GLU A 5 -10.67 -18.28 3.37
CA GLU A 5 -9.23 -18.43 3.28
C GLU A 5 -8.61 -17.07 2.96
N THR A 6 -7.58 -16.68 3.71
CA THR A 6 -6.86 -15.41 3.53
C THR A 6 -5.88 -15.54 2.37
N ALA A 7 -6.37 -15.90 1.18
CA ALA A 7 -5.55 -16.13 0.00
C ALA A 7 -6.19 -15.53 -1.26
N PHE A 8 -5.36 -15.13 -2.21
CA PHE A 8 -5.78 -14.59 -3.50
C PHE A 8 -4.86 -15.09 -4.63
N GLY A 9 -5.38 -15.12 -5.86
CA GLY A 9 -4.61 -15.59 -7.02
C GLY A 9 -4.34 -14.47 -8.01
N ILE A 10 -3.13 -14.47 -8.60
CA ILE A 10 -2.75 -13.59 -9.71
C ILE A 10 -2.32 -14.46 -10.90
N HIS A 11 -2.69 -14.05 -12.11
CA HIS A 11 -2.20 -14.65 -13.36
C HIS A 11 -0.97 -13.87 -13.83
N HIS A 12 0.22 -14.47 -13.70
CA HIS A 12 1.47 -13.92 -14.19
C HIS A 12 1.78 -14.45 -15.60
N TYR A 13 2.75 -13.85 -16.29
CA TYR A 13 3.21 -14.33 -17.61
C TYR A 13 3.67 -15.80 -17.58
N ALA A 14 4.19 -16.27 -16.44
CA ALA A 14 4.66 -17.64 -16.22
C ALA A 14 3.58 -18.58 -15.65
N GLY A 15 2.33 -18.12 -15.55
CA GLY A 15 1.20 -18.92 -15.05
C GLY A 15 0.54 -18.32 -13.80
N LYS A 16 -0.48 -19.04 -13.30
CA LYS A 16 -1.26 -18.64 -12.13
C LYS A 16 -0.51 -18.95 -10.84
N VAL A 17 -0.41 -17.96 -9.96
CA VAL A 17 0.18 -18.09 -8.61
C VAL A 17 -0.89 -17.73 -7.58
N VAL A 18 -0.99 -18.53 -6.52
CA VAL A 18 -1.85 -18.25 -5.37
C VAL A 18 -0.98 -17.78 -4.22
N TYR A 19 -1.30 -16.59 -3.70
CA TYR A 19 -0.64 -15.96 -2.57
C TYR A 19 -1.48 -16.12 -1.33
N ASP A 20 -0.82 -16.47 -0.24
CA ASP A 20 -1.36 -16.43 1.10
C ASP A 20 -1.09 -15.04 1.71
N ALA A 21 -2.16 -14.33 2.08
CA ALA A 21 -2.09 -12.97 2.60
C ALA A 21 -1.69 -12.89 4.08
N ARG A 22 -1.53 -14.02 4.79
CA ARG A 22 -1.09 -14.03 6.19
C ARG A 22 0.28 -13.34 6.32
N GLY A 23 0.37 -12.38 7.23
CA GLY A 23 1.59 -11.62 7.50
C GLY A 23 1.98 -10.57 6.44
N PHE A 24 1.16 -10.34 5.40
CA PHE A 24 1.47 -9.36 4.34
C PHE A 24 1.74 -7.96 4.89
N LEU A 25 0.93 -7.50 5.85
CA LEU A 25 1.07 -6.15 6.40
C LEU A 25 2.34 -5.99 7.25
N GLU A 26 2.70 -7.00 8.03
CA GLU A 26 3.90 -6.97 8.87
C GLU A 26 5.16 -6.92 7.99
N LYS A 27 5.26 -7.85 7.02
CA LYS A 27 6.35 -7.89 6.04
C LYS A 27 6.47 -6.62 5.21
N ASN A 28 5.34 -5.98 4.88
CA ASN A 28 5.36 -4.77 4.07
C ASN A 28 5.66 -3.50 4.87
N ARG A 29 5.33 -3.47 6.17
CA ARG A 29 5.64 -2.33 7.06
C ARG A 29 7.12 -2.28 7.43
N ASP A 30 7.74 -3.44 7.64
CA ASP A 30 9.18 -3.60 7.90
C ASP A 30 9.73 -2.56 8.91
N ASN A 31 9.00 -2.35 10.00
CA ASN A 31 9.32 -1.33 10.99
C ASN A 31 10.01 -1.97 12.18
N LEU A 32 11.21 -1.49 12.49
CA LEU A 32 11.94 -1.84 13.70
C LEU A 32 11.57 -0.88 14.84
N SER A 33 11.43 -1.41 16.06
CA SER A 33 11.05 -0.58 17.21
C SER A 33 12.19 0.37 17.61
N ALA A 34 11.84 1.59 18.04
CA ALA A 34 12.82 2.60 18.44
C ALA A 34 13.76 2.12 19.55
N ASN A 35 13.24 1.36 20.52
CA ASN A 35 14.08 0.81 21.60
C ASN A 35 15.14 -0.16 21.08
N LEU A 36 14.82 -0.95 20.05
CA LEU A 36 15.78 -1.88 19.46
C LEU A 36 16.84 -1.11 18.65
N ILE A 37 16.44 -0.06 17.93
CA ILE A 37 17.36 0.83 17.21
C ILE A 37 18.36 1.45 18.21
N GLU A 38 17.86 2.07 19.28
CA GLU A 38 18.70 2.69 20.32
C GLU A 38 19.66 1.67 20.98
N CYS A 39 19.20 0.45 21.22
CA CYS A 39 20.05 -0.61 21.77
C CYS A 39 21.19 -0.98 20.80
N MET A 40 20.91 -1.07 19.50
CA MET A 40 21.92 -1.42 18.49
C MET A 40 22.92 -0.29 18.28
N GLU A 41 22.47 0.96 18.30
CA GLU A 41 23.34 2.14 18.25
C GLU A 41 24.34 2.18 19.40
N LYS A 42 23.88 1.82 20.61
CA LYS A 42 24.70 1.78 21.84
C LYS A 42 25.43 0.45 22.04
N SER A 43 25.41 -0.44 21.05
CA SER A 43 26.08 -1.73 21.14
C SER A 43 27.59 -1.56 21.32
N GLY A 44 28.20 -2.38 22.17
CA GLY A 44 29.67 -2.43 22.33
C GLY A 44 30.40 -3.04 21.15
N ILE A 45 29.68 -3.56 20.13
CA ILE A 45 30.27 -4.06 18.89
C ILE A 45 30.27 -2.92 17.88
N GLU A 46 31.47 -2.44 17.52
CA GLU A 46 31.68 -1.29 16.63
C GLU A 46 30.90 -1.40 15.31
N LEU A 47 30.90 -2.59 14.69
CA LEU A 47 30.16 -2.83 13.45
C LEU A 47 28.65 -2.61 13.62
N ILE A 48 28.07 -3.08 14.72
CA ILE A 48 26.62 -2.95 14.97
C ILE A 48 26.27 -1.50 15.24
N SER A 49 27.04 -0.82 16.10
CA SER A 49 26.85 0.61 16.36
C SER A 49 26.93 1.41 15.05
N TYR A 50 27.97 1.18 14.24
CA TYR A 50 28.17 1.82 12.94
C TYR A 50 26.99 1.62 11.97
N LEU A 51 26.51 0.38 11.82
CA LEU A 51 25.40 0.06 10.91
C LEU A 51 24.11 0.78 11.28
N PHE A 52 23.88 1.06 12.57
CA PHE A 52 22.65 1.68 13.05
C PHE A 52 22.75 3.21 13.19
N THR A 53 23.94 3.79 13.29
CA THR A 53 24.14 5.26 13.30
C THR A 53 23.96 5.91 11.92
N ILE A 54 24.25 5.21 10.82
CA ILE A 54 24.23 5.80 9.45
C ILE A 54 22.82 5.98 8.89
N ASN A 55 21.84 5.25 9.43
CA ASN A 55 20.50 5.18 8.82
C ASN A 55 19.64 6.42 9.10
N ASP A 56 20.03 7.29 10.02
CA ASP A 56 19.29 8.52 10.35
C ASP A 56 19.38 9.60 9.26
N ASP A 57 20.48 9.65 8.49
CA ASP A 57 20.73 10.72 7.51
C ASP A 57 19.97 10.55 6.19
N THR A 58 19.33 9.40 5.96
CA THR A 58 18.57 9.15 4.71
C THR A 58 17.06 9.31 4.86
N SER A 59 16.57 9.67 6.06
CA SER A 59 15.15 9.97 6.33
C SER A 59 14.87 11.46 6.61
N SER A 60 15.90 12.30 6.65
CA SER A 60 15.82 13.72 7.02
C SER A 60 15.38 14.61 5.85
N THR A 61 14.08 14.65 5.58
CA THR A 61 13.45 15.95 5.39
C THR A 61 13.22 16.56 6.78
N PRO A 62 13.80 17.71 7.13
CA PRO A 62 13.49 18.35 8.39
C PRO A 62 12.08 18.91 8.26
N ASP A 63 11.17 18.52 9.16
CA ASP A 63 10.27 19.49 9.79
C ASP A 63 9.38 18.83 10.86
N THR A 64 9.57 19.35 12.08
CA THR A 64 8.52 19.66 13.05
C THR A 64 7.95 18.50 13.89
N VAL A 65 8.44 18.48 15.14
CA VAL A 65 7.77 18.07 16.40
C VAL A 65 6.40 17.38 16.29
N LEU A 66 6.23 16.25 16.99
CA LEU A 66 5.16 16.06 18.00
C LEU A 66 5.09 14.59 18.49
N SER A 67 5.29 14.45 19.80
CA SER A 67 4.50 13.65 20.74
C SER A 67 4.04 12.24 20.32
N SER A 68 4.67 11.24 20.94
CA SER A 68 4.10 9.93 21.18
C SER A 68 2.74 10.04 21.89
N SER A 69 1.66 9.62 21.23
CA SER A 69 0.44 9.20 21.92
C SER A 69 -0.13 7.94 21.29
N MET A 70 -0.09 6.88 22.10
CA MET A 70 -0.78 5.63 21.91
C MET A 70 -2.30 5.86 21.79
N MET A 71 -2.95 5.28 20.78
CA MET A 71 -4.38 5.01 20.82
C MET A 71 -4.62 3.53 20.53
N THR A 72 -4.98 2.80 21.59
CA THR A 72 -5.56 1.47 21.53
C THR A 72 -6.91 1.53 20.80
N ARG A 73 -7.06 0.79 19.70
CA ARG A 73 -8.35 0.62 18.99
C ARG A 73 -9.39 -0.05 19.91
N PRO A 74 -10.62 0.49 20.04
CA PRO A 74 -11.70 -0.25 20.67
C PRO A 74 -12.22 -1.35 19.72
N LYS A 75 -12.44 -2.55 20.28
CA LYS A 75 -13.20 -3.63 19.65
C LYS A 75 -14.67 -3.23 19.59
N THR A 76 -15.29 -3.27 18.41
CA THR A 76 -16.76 -3.36 18.29
C THR A 76 -17.14 -4.44 17.28
N ASN A 77 -18.28 -5.07 17.59
CA ASN A 77 -18.77 -6.34 17.07
C ASN A 77 -19.07 -6.37 15.56
N SER A 78 -18.93 -7.57 15.02
CA SER A 78 -19.64 -8.15 13.87
C SER A 78 -20.85 -7.38 13.34
N PHE A 79 -20.75 -6.87 12.11
CA PHE A 79 -21.86 -6.85 11.14
C PHE A 79 -21.30 -6.65 9.72
N TYR A 80 -21.27 -7.69 8.88
CA TYR A 80 -20.94 -7.54 7.47
C TYR A 80 -22.13 -6.90 6.72
N PRO A 81 -21.98 -5.79 5.98
CA PRO A 81 -23.02 -5.33 5.07
C PRO A 81 -22.95 -6.18 3.79
N THR A 82 -23.93 -7.06 3.59
CA THR A 82 -24.14 -7.76 2.32
C THR A 82 -24.60 -6.76 1.25
N ARG A 83 -23.74 -6.51 0.26
CA ARG A 83 -24.10 -5.83 -1.00
C ARG A 83 -24.64 -6.87 -1.99
N PRO A 84 -25.84 -6.72 -2.56
CA PRO A 84 -26.34 -7.68 -3.55
C PRO A 84 -25.62 -7.50 -4.90
N PRO A 85 -25.41 -8.59 -5.67
CA PRO A 85 -24.80 -8.51 -6.99
C PRO A 85 -25.78 -7.92 -8.00
N LYS A 86 -25.30 -6.98 -8.84
CA LYS A 86 -26.05 -6.46 -9.98
C LYS A 86 -26.05 -7.50 -11.11
N SER A 87 -27.23 -8.00 -11.47
CA SER A 87 -27.47 -8.71 -12.74
C SER A 87 -27.46 -7.71 -13.89
N TYR A 88 -26.83 -8.10 -15.01
CA TYR A 88 -26.98 -7.43 -16.29
C TYR A 88 -28.29 -7.91 -16.94
N ASP A 89 -29.16 -7.00 -17.40
CA ASP A 89 -29.67 -7.03 -18.77
C ASP A 89 -30.53 -5.80 -19.15
N THR A 90 -30.40 -5.43 -20.43
CA THR A 90 -31.27 -4.65 -21.35
C THR A 90 -31.89 -3.28 -21.01
N ASP A 91 -31.81 -2.42 -22.04
CA ASP A 91 -32.36 -1.08 -22.23
C ASP A 91 -33.82 -0.85 -21.78
N GLN A 92 -34.01 0.25 -21.02
CA GLN A 92 -35.13 1.21 -21.16
C GLN A 92 -34.95 2.36 -20.15
N THR A 93 -34.48 3.52 -20.62
CA THR A 93 -34.41 4.76 -19.84
C THR A 93 -35.80 5.33 -19.58
N LYS A 94 -36.26 5.22 -18.34
CA LYS A 94 -37.28 6.12 -17.78
C LYS A 94 -36.66 6.78 -16.54
N GLU A 95 -36.25 8.04 -16.67
CA GLU A 95 -35.71 8.81 -15.56
C GLU A 95 -36.81 9.03 -14.51
N ASN A 96 -36.54 8.62 -13.28
CA ASN A 96 -37.48 8.74 -12.17
C ASN A 96 -37.42 10.17 -11.59
N LEU A 97 -38.52 10.65 -11.02
CA LEU A 97 -38.70 12.02 -10.49
C LEU A 97 -37.59 12.44 -9.51
N SER A 98 -36.93 11.47 -8.85
CA SER A 98 -35.78 11.67 -7.95
C SER A 98 -34.48 12.07 -8.67
N GLN A 99 -34.24 11.58 -9.89
CA GLN A 99 -33.07 11.98 -10.69
C GLN A 99 -33.20 13.42 -11.21
N LYS A 100 -34.45 13.86 -11.48
CA LYS A 100 -34.73 15.24 -11.88
C LYS A 100 -34.53 16.23 -10.73
N ALA A 101 -34.89 15.85 -9.51
CA ALA A 101 -34.64 16.65 -8.30
C ALA A 101 -33.13 16.79 -7.99
N ALA A 102 -32.36 15.71 -8.14
CA ALA A 102 -30.92 15.71 -7.87
C ALA A 102 -30.10 16.55 -8.87
N LYS A 103 -30.58 16.70 -10.12
CA LYS A 103 -29.91 17.51 -11.14
C LYS A 103 -30.14 19.02 -10.93
N SER A 104 -31.27 19.42 -10.32
CA SER A 104 -31.59 20.83 -10.10
C SER A 104 -30.90 21.46 -8.87
N LEU A 105 -30.34 20.64 -7.96
CA LEU A 105 -29.59 21.07 -6.76
C LEU A 105 -28.08 21.27 -7.02
N ARG A 106 -27.63 21.18 -8.27
CA ARG A 106 -26.22 21.34 -8.65
C ARG A 106 -25.84 22.74 -9.13
N GLN A 107 -26.79 23.66 -9.21
CA GLN A 107 -26.51 25.04 -9.55
C GLN A 107 -26.41 25.85 -8.25
N GLU A 108 -25.21 26.39 -8.01
CA GLU A 108 -24.81 27.25 -6.88
C GLU A 108 -24.55 26.58 -5.53
N SER A 109 -23.41 25.90 -5.44
CA SER A 109 -22.61 25.86 -4.21
C SER A 109 -21.14 25.73 -4.59
N ARG A 110 -20.37 26.79 -4.35
CA ARG A 110 -18.91 26.77 -4.43
C ARG A 110 -18.39 25.55 -3.65
N PRO A 111 -17.38 24.81 -4.12
CA PRO A 111 -16.78 23.78 -3.28
C PRO A 111 -16.07 24.49 -2.14
N LEU A 112 -16.72 24.55 -0.98
CA LEU A 112 -16.03 24.78 0.29
C LEU A 112 -14.98 23.69 0.39
N LYS A 113 -13.72 24.13 0.55
CA LYS A 113 -12.54 23.27 0.67
C LYS A 113 -12.88 22.13 1.61
N ALA A 114 -12.98 20.92 1.06
CA ALA A 114 -12.94 19.72 1.88
C ALA A 114 -11.67 19.84 2.70
N ASN A 115 -11.81 19.94 4.02
CA ASN A 115 -10.68 19.78 4.92
C ASN A 115 -10.10 18.42 4.59
N THR A 116 -9.00 18.44 3.85
CA THR A 116 -8.04 17.35 3.76
C THR A 116 -7.51 17.19 5.18
N VAL A 117 -8.31 16.56 6.04
CA VAL A 117 -7.81 15.86 7.21
C VAL A 117 -6.76 14.94 6.64
N GLN A 118 -5.54 15.35 6.94
CA GLN A 118 -4.27 14.73 6.65
C GLN A 118 -4.49 13.33 6.08
N LYS A 119 -4.30 13.19 4.77
CA LYS A 119 -3.80 11.93 4.23
C LYS A 119 -2.43 11.78 4.87
N GLU A 120 -2.42 11.37 6.15
CA GLU A 120 -1.23 11.08 6.89
C GLU A 120 -0.42 10.18 5.97
N ARG A 121 0.81 10.61 5.75
CA ARG A 121 1.77 9.99 4.84
C ARG A 121 2.21 8.61 5.34
N PHE A 122 1.28 7.78 5.83
CA PHE A 122 1.43 6.34 6.06
C PHE A 122 2.00 5.58 4.84
N SER A 123 2.03 6.23 3.69
CA SER A 123 2.56 5.69 2.44
C SER A 123 4.08 5.79 2.29
N GLN A 124 4.84 6.53 3.12
CA GLN A 124 6.19 6.91 2.72
C GLN A 124 7.31 5.88 2.96
N HIS A 125 7.10 4.81 3.72
CA HIS A 125 8.12 3.78 3.92
C HIS A 125 7.48 2.39 4.02
N THR A 126 7.22 1.73 2.88
CA THR A 126 6.87 0.30 2.85
C THR A 126 7.76 -0.42 1.85
N VAL A 127 8.05 -1.69 2.10
CA VAL A 127 8.88 -2.52 1.23
C VAL A 127 8.37 -2.49 -0.22
N ALA A 128 7.05 -2.62 -0.43
CA ALA A 128 6.47 -2.59 -1.77
C ALA A 128 6.68 -1.24 -2.48
N VAL A 129 6.66 -0.11 -1.76
CA VAL A 129 6.90 1.21 -2.36
C VAL A 129 8.36 1.35 -2.76
N HIS A 130 9.31 0.97 -1.90
CA HIS A 130 10.73 0.98 -2.24
C HIS A 130 11.02 0.09 -3.44
N PHE A 131 10.56 -1.16 -3.42
CA PHE A 131 10.76 -2.10 -4.53
C PHE A 131 10.18 -1.57 -5.85
N LYS A 132 8.96 -1.01 -5.82
CA LYS A 132 8.32 -0.41 -6.99
C LYS A 132 9.15 0.76 -7.55
N ASN A 133 9.65 1.64 -6.69
CA ASN A 133 10.45 2.78 -7.12
C ASN A 133 11.80 2.34 -7.69
N SER A 134 12.52 1.44 -7.00
CA SER A 134 13.78 0.88 -7.50
C SER A 134 13.61 0.14 -8.83
N LEU A 135 12.52 -0.59 -9.00
CA LEU A 135 12.21 -1.26 -10.28
C LEU A 135 11.89 -0.23 -11.38
N ALA A 136 11.16 0.83 -11.08
CA ALA A 136 10.86 1.88 -12.04
C ALA A 136 12.14 2.59 -12.51
N GLU A 137 13.04 2.94 -11.58
CA GLU A 137 14.34 3.52 -11.88
C GLU A 137 15.21 2.58 -12.74
N LEU A 138 15.19 1.27 -12.45
CA LEU A 138 15.91 0.28 -13.23
C LEU A 138 15.36 0.19 -14.66
N LEU A 139 14.04 0.10 -14.81
CA LEU A 139 13.39 0.00 -16.13
C LEU A 139 13.63 1.24 -16.98
N ASP A 140 13.67 2.43 -16.37
CA ASP A 140 13.99 3.68 -17.05
C ASP A 140 15.43 3.66 -17.59
N LYS A 141 16.41 3.27 -16.77
CA LYS A 141 17.81 3.10 -17.20
C LYS A 141 17.97 2.03 -18.28
N MET A 142 17.20 0.95 -18.22
CA MET A 142 17.24 -0.12 -19.22
C MET A 142 16.62 0.28 -20.56
N LYS A 143 15.74 1.28 -20.59
CA LYS A 143 15.04 1.73 -21.80
C LYS A 143 15.96 2.45 -22.78
N ASP A 144 16.97 3.17 -22.26
CA ASP A 144 17.93 3.93 -23.07
C ASP A 144 19.14 3.09 -23.53
N ALA A 145 19.24 1.85 -23.05
CA ALA A 145 20.31 0.92 -23.42
C ALA A 145 19.91 0.03 -24.61
N GLU A 146 20.89 -0.51 -25.33
CA GLU A 146 20.67 -1.56 -26.33
C GLU A 146 20.62 -2.94 -25.63
N PRO A 147 19.45 -3.62 -25.58
CA PRO A 147 19.32 -4.84 -24.80
C PRO A 147 19.79 -6.08 -25.56
N SER A 148 20.54 -6.94 -24.89
CA SER A 148 20.81 -8.32 -25.32
C SER A 148 20.11 -9.30 -24.38
N PHE A 149 19.39 -10.29 -24.92
CA PHE A 149 18.57 -11.21 -24.12
C PHE A 149 19.17 -12.62 -24.09
N VAL A 150 19.51 -13.08 -22.88
CA VAL A 150 19.87 -14.48 -22.62
C VAL A 150 18.71 -15.16 -21.90
N ARG A 151 18.15 -16.24 -22.49
CA ARG A 151 17.04 -17.00 -21.90
C ARG A 151 17.56 -18.29 -21.26
N VAL A 152 17.50 -18.38 -19.94
CA VAL A 152 17.88 -19.58 -19.19
C VAL A 152 16.67 -20.51 -19.06
N LEU A 153 16.85 -21.81 -19.34
CA LEU A 153 15.81 -22.83 -19.26
C LEU A 153 16.10 -23.82 -18.12
N THR A 154 15.10 -24.12 -17.30
CA THR A 154 15.19 -25.13 -16.24
C THR A 154 14.68 -26.46 -16.77
N MET A 155 15.50 -27.52 -16.70
CA MET A 155 15.06 -28.87 -17.04
C MET A 155 14.29 -29.49 -15.86
N LYS A 156 13.20 -30.19 -16.16
CA LYS A 156 12.49 -31.02 -15.18
C LYS A 156 13.07 -32.43 -15.27
N THR A 157 13.68 -32.89 -14.18
CA THR A 157 14.05 -34.30 -13.95
C THR A 157 12.86 -35.11 -13.48
#